data_AF-M7C929-F1
#
_entry.id   AF-M7C929-F1
#
_cell.length_a   1.000
_cell.length_b   1.000
_cell.length_c   1.000
_cell.angle_alpha   90.00
_cell.angle_beta   90.00
_cell.angle_gamma   90.00
#
_symmetry.space_group_name_H-M   'P 1'
#
loop_
_entity.id
_entity.type
_entity.pdbx_description
1 polymer ?
#
loop_
_entity_poly.entity_id
_entity_poly.type
_entity_poly.pdbx_seq_one_letter_code
_entity_poly.pdbx_strand_id
1 'polypeptide(L)'
;PMLSVDVSGLVSQFARSFALIFPVYVLGYLGLSFSWILIALLGLFWLRRHRGGKSSRLGRALAFLQDEERVVRLSVSSAELPAWVHFPDTERAEWLNKTVKHLWPFICQFIEKLFRETIEPAVRGANNHLSTFSFTKIDIGHQPLRINGVKVYTENVDKRQIILDLQISFVGNCEIDLEIKRYFCRAGVKSIQIHGTMRVILEPLIGDMPLIGALSIFFLRKP
;
A
#
# COMPACT_ATOMS: atom_id res chain seq x y z
N PRO A 1 -13.68 -32.17 58.22
CA PRO A 1 -14.62 -31.63 57.21
C PRO A 1 -13.88 -30.60 56.31
N MET A 2 -13.79 -30.66 54.99
CA MET A 2 -14.61 -31.26 53.94
C MET A 2 -13.69 -31.69 52.79
N LEU A 3 -13.95 -32.86 52.20
CA LEU A 3 -13.36 -33.32 50.94
C LEU A 3 -14.10 -32.64 49.78
N SER A 4 -13.47 -31.67 49.11
CA SER A 4 -13.90 -31.22 47.78
C SER A 4 -13.43 -32.24 46.75
N VAL A 5 -14.25 -33.25 46.50
CA VAL A 5 -14.03 -34.27 45.47
C VAL A 5 -14.04 -33.59 44.10
N ASP A 6 -13.03 -33.86 43.27
CA ASP A 6 -12.89 -33.42 41.87
C ASP A 6 -14.03 -33.94 40.98
N VAL A 7 -15.19 -33.29 41.05
CA VAL A 7 -16.40 -33.68 40.31
C VAL A 7 -16.19 -33.63 38.79
N SER A 8 -15.42 -32.66 38.30
CA SER A 8 -15.18 -32.46 36.85
C SER A 8 -14.30 -33.56 36.24
N GLY A 9 -13.27 -33.99 36.97
CA GLY A 9 -12.38 -35.09 36.57
C GLY A 9 -13.12 -36.43 36.53
N LEU A 10 -13.96 -36.68 37.54
CA LEU A 10 -14.84 -37.84 37.57
C LEU A 10 -15.78 -37.87 36.36
N VAL A 11 -16.48 -36.76 36.08
CA VAL A 11 -17.43 -36.67 34.95
C VAL A 11 -16.74 -36.92 33.61
N SER A 12 -15.53 -36.40 33.40
CA SER A 12 -14.75 -36.61 32.18
C SER A 12 -14.30 -38.07 32.02
N GLN A 13 -13.88 -38.71 33.11
CA GLN A 13 -13.52 -40.13 33.12
C GLN A 13 -14.73 -41.03 32.86
N PHE A 14 -15.90 -40.69 33.42
CA PHE A 14 -17.15 -41.37 33.14
C PHE A 14 -17.60 -41.19 31.69
N ALA A 15 -17.49 -39.99 31.13
CA ALA A 15 -17.83 -39.72 29.73
C ALA A 15 -16.93 -40.50 28.75
N ARG A 16 -15.63 -40.59 29.02
CA ARG A 16 -14.70 -41.39 28.21
C ARG A 16 -14.97 -42.88 28.32
N SER A 17 -15.23 -43.37 29.54
CA SER A 17 -15.57 -44.78 29.76
C SER A 17 -16.89 -45.14 29.08
N PHE A 18 -17.89 -44.26 29.15
CA PHE A 18 -19.18 -44.44 28.50
C PHE A 18 -19.04 -44.43 26.96
N ALA A 19 -18.25 -43.51 26.40
CA ALA A 19 -17.98 -43.46 24.96
C ALA A 19 -17.29 -44.72 24.42
N LEU A 20 -16.50 -45.41 25.25
CA LEU A 20 -15.85 -46.67 24.89
C LEU A 20 -16.77 -47.90 25.06
N ILE A 21 -17.63 -47.89 26.09
CA ILE A 21 -18.50 -49.02 26.42
C ILE A 21 -19.80 -48.98 25.61
N PHE A 22 -20.31 -47.80 25.28
CA PHE A 22 -21.57 -47.62 24.54
C PHE A 22 -21.58 -48.33 23.16
N PRO A 23 -20.54 -48.26 22.32
CA PRO A 23 -20.50 -49.01 21.07
C PRO A 23 -20.51 -50.52 21.30
N VAL A 24 -19.79 -51.00 22.32
CA VAL A 24 -19.72 -52.42 22.69
C VAL A 24 -21.08 -52.93 23.18
N TYR A 25 -21.79 -52.12 23.96
CA TYR A 25 -23.13 -52.41 24.46
C TYR A 25 -24.18 -52.41 23.33
N VAL A 26 -24.14 -51.41 22.44
CA VAL A 26 -25.03 -51.34 21.26
C VAL A 26 -24.77 -52.52 20.31
N LEU A 27 -23.50 -52.94 20.15
CA LEU A 27 -23.16 -54.16 19.39
C LEU A 27 -23.73 -55.43 20.04
N GLY A 28 -23.70 -55.54 21.37
CA GLY A 28 -24.27 -56.67 22.11
C GLY A 28 -25.80 -56.70 22.06
N TYR A 29 -26.45 -55.53 22.15
CA TYR A 29 -27.91 -55.38 22.13
C TYR A 29 -28.53 -55.72 20.77
N LEU A 30 -27.79 -55.52 19.67
CA LEU A 30 -28.25 -55.81 18.30
C LEU A 30 -28.00 -57.26 17.85
N GLY A 31 -27.43 -58.13 18.70
CA GLY A 31 -27.24 -59.56 18.39
C GLY A 31 -26.29 -59.85 17.22
N LEU A 32 -25.43 -58.90 16.85
CA LEU A 32 -24.54 -59.02 15.69
C LEU A 32 -23.36 -59.96 16.03
N SER A 33 -23.31 -61.10 15.33
CA SER A 33 -22.29 -62.13 15.53
C SER A 33 -20.86 -61.63 15.25
N PHE A 34 -19.87 -62.36 15.80
CA PHE A 34 -18.40 -62.15 15.68
C PHE A 34 -17.88 -61.83 14.27
N SER A 35 -18.67 -62.15 13.23
CA SER A 35 -18.39 -61.90 11.82
C SER A 35 -18.18 -60.42 11.47
N TRP A 36 -18.91 -59.48 12.08
CA TRP A 36 -18.75 -58.04 11.79
C TRP A 36 -17.45 -57.46 12.35
N ILE A 37 -17.00 -57.95 13.51
CA ILE A 37 -15.70 -57.57 14.09
C ILE A 37 -14.58 -58.05 13.16
N LEU A 38 -14.71 -59.25 12.60
CA LEU A 38 -13.76 -59.82 11.66
C LEU A 38 -13.69 -59.01 10.35
N ILE A 39 -14.83 -58.59 9.82
CA ILE A 39 -14.92 -57.76 8.60
C ILE A 39 -14.34 -56.36 8.83
N ALA A 40 -14.61 -55.75 9.98
CA ALA A 40 -14.04 -54.45 10.34
C ALA A 40 -12.52 -54.51 10.51
N LEU A 41 -12.00 -55.57 11.14
CA LEU A 41 -10.57 -55.83 11.29
C LEU A 41 -9.90 -56.08 9.94
N LEU A 42 -10.51 -56.89 9.07
CA LEU A 42 -10.01 -57.14 7.72
C LEU A 42 -10.02 -55.87 6.87
N GLY A 43 -11.09 -55.07 6.93
CA GLY A 43 -11.19 -53.79 6.25
C GLY A 43 -10.13 -52.78 6.72
N LEU A 44 -9.92 -52.69 8.04
CA LEU A 44 -8.87 -51.85 8.64
C LEU A 44 -7.47 -52.34 8.26
N PHE A 45 -7.24 -53.65 8.29
CA PHE A 45 -5.95 -54.24 7.92
C PHE A 45 -5.64 -54.02 6.44
N TRP A 46 -6.64 -54.20 5.56
CA TRP A 46 -6.54 -53.94 4.13
C TRP A 46 -6.30 -52.45 3.85
N LEU A 47 -7.05 -51.56 4.51
CA LEU A 47 -6.85 -50.11 4.41
C LEU A 47 -5.47 -49.69 4.91
N ARG A 48 -4.98 -50.21 6.04
CA ARG A 48 -3.65 -49.89 6.57
C ARG A 48 -2.54 -50.42 5.66
N ARG A 49 -2.68 -51.64 5.16
CA ARG A 49 -1.70 -52.27 4.26
C ARG A 49 -1.66 -51.62 2.88
N HIS A 50 -2.81 -51.16 2.37
CA HIS A 50 -2.92 -50.57 1.04
C HIS A 50 -2.81 -49.02 1.02
N ARG A 51 -3.00 -48.33 2.15
CA ARG A 51 -2.77 -46.87 2.29
C ARG A 51 -1.35 -46.52 2.76
N GLY A 52 -0.52 -47.49 3.13
CA GLY A 52 0.87 -47.29 3.58
C GLY A 52 1.78 -46.52 2.60
N GLY A 53 1.39 -46.40 1.31
CA GLY A 53 2.12 -45.61 0.31
C GLY A 53 1.53 -44.22 -0.02
N LYS A 54 0.37 -43.82 0.54
CA LYS A 54 -0.31 -42.56 0.15
C LYS A 54 0.04 -41.36 1.03
N SER A 55 0.40 -41.55 2.30
CA SER A 55 0.77 -40.43 3.18
C SER A 55 2.10 -39.76 2.80
N SER A 56 3.03 -40.52 2.20
CA SER A 56 4.32 -39.97 1.74
C SER A 56 4.18 -39.06 0.52
N ARG A 57 3.18 -39.29 -0.34
CA ARG A 57 2.92 -38.46 -1.53
C ARG A 57 2.29 -37.11 -1.17
N LEU A 58 1.37 -37.11 -0.21
CA LEU A 58 0.76 -35.87 0.29
C LEU A 58 1.76 -35.00 1.05
N GLY A 59 2.62 -35.63 1.88
CA GLY A 59 3.70 -34.93 2.56
C GLY A 59 4.71 -34.30 1.60
N ARG A 60 5.05 -34.97 0.50
CA ARG A 60 5.92 -34.40 -0.55
C ARG A 60 5.26 -33.27 -1.33
N ALA A 61 3.97 -33.38 -1.66
CA ALA A 61 3.24 -32.31 -2.34
C ALA A 61 3.09 -31.06 -1.45
N LEU A 62 2.82 -31.25 -0.15
CA LEU A 62 2.77 -30.15 0.81
C LEU A 62 4.16 -29.52 1.01
N ALA A 63 5.22 -30.33 1.11
CA ALA A 63 6.58 -29.83 1.20
C ALA A 63 6.99 -29.05 -0.05
N PHE A 64 6.59 -29.50 -1.25
CA PHE A 64 6.84 -28.81 -2.51
C PHE A 64 6.12 -27.46 -2.59
N LEU A 65 4.83 -27.40 -2.20
CA LEU A 65 4.07 -26.15 -2.13
C LEU A 65 4.68 -25.17 -1.11
N GLN A 66 5.16 -25.69 0.02
CA GLN A 66 5.77 -24.87 1.07
C GLN A 66 7.16 -24.33 0.66
N ASP A 67 7.88 -25.07 -0.18
CA ASP A 67 9.16 -24.65 -0.74
C ASP A 67 8.97 -23.61 -1.85
N GLU A 68 8.01 -23.80 -2.76
CA GLU A 68 7.61 -22.77 -3.73
C GLU A 68 7.17 -21.48 -3.03
N GLU A 69 6.37 -21.57 -1.96
CA GLU A 69 5.92 -20.38 -1.22
C GLU A 69 7.09 -19.64 -0.56
N ARG A 70 8.11 -20.35 -0.07
CA ARG A 70 9.33 -19.73 0.48
C ARG A 70 10.19 -19.10 -0.61
N VAL A 71 10.42 -19.80 -1.72
CA VAL A 71 11.23 -19.30 -2.84
C VAL A 71 10.56 -18.07 -3.46
N VAL A 72 9.24 -18.10 -3.64
CA VAL A 72 8.46 -16.96 -4.13
C VAL A 72 8.52 -15.80 -3.13
N ARG A 73 8.36 -16.02 -1.82
CA ARG A 73 8.51 -14.94 -0.82
C ARG A 73 9.91 -14.33 -0.82
N LEU A 74 10.95 -15.16 -0.95
CA LEU A 74 12.35 -14.71 -1.00
C LEU A 74 12.69 -13.98 -2.30
N SER A 75 12.11 -14.38 -3.45
CA SER A 75 12.34 -13.71 -4.74
C SER A 75 11.47 -12.48 -4.95
N VAL A 76 10.27 -12.43 -4.37
CA VAL A 76 9.30 -11.32 -4.51
C VAL A 76 9.64 -10.15 -3.57
N SER A 77 10.36 -10.38 -2.47
CA SER A 77 10.81 -9.30 -1.59
C SER A 77 11.82 -8.33 -2.24
N SER A 78 12.34 -8.63 -3.43
CA SER A 78 13.39 -7.81 -4.09
C SER A 78 13.08 -7.43 -5.53
N ALA A 79 11.96 -7.89 -6.11
CA ALA A 79 11.53 -7.52 -7.45
C ALA A 79 10.15 -6.88 -7.41
N GLU A 80 10.14 -5.58 -7.71
CA GLU A 80 8.99 -4.68 -7.91
C GLU A 80 7.67 -5.40 -8.20
N LEU A 81 6.87 -5.56 -7.14
CA LEU A 81 5.49 -5.99 -7.29
C LEU A 81 4.71 -4.98 -8.14
N PRO A 82 3.82 -5.44 -9.03
CA PRO A 82 2.99 -4.56 -9.84
C PRO A 82 2.19 -3.60 -8.95
N ALA A 83 2.03 -2.35 -9.39
CA ALA A 83 1.37 -1.30 -8.62
C ALA A 83 -0.03 -1.68 -8.09
N TRP A 84 -0.75 -2.63 -8.71
CA TRP A 84 -2.08 -3.06 -8.29
C TRP A 84 -2.12 -4.06 -7.12
N VAL A 85 -0.97 -4.53 -6.60
CA VAL A 85 -0.89 -5.51 -5.49
C VAL A 85 -0.44 -4.89 -4.16
N HIS A 86 0.04 -3.65 -4.13
CA HIS A 86 0.37 -2.94 -2.90
C HIS A 86 -0.30 -1.56 -2.83
N PHE A 87 -1.38 -1.45 -2.05
CA PHE A 87 -1.82 -0.15 -1.51
C PHE A 87 -2.41 -0.23 -0.09
N PRO A 88 -1.63 -0.55 0.95
CA PRO A 88 -1.95 -0.15 2.33
C PRO A 88 -1.32 1.20 2.74
N ASP A 89 -0.27 1.67 2.04
CA ASP A 89 0.67 2.69 2.58
C ASP A 89 0.48 4.11 2.05
N THR A 90 -0.56 4.35 1.23
CA THR A 90 -0.86 5.71 0.77
C THR A 90 -1.90 6.32 1.69
N GLU A 91 -1.42 7.05 2.69
CA GLU A 91 -2.30 7.70 3.65
C GLU A 91 -3.00 8.91 3.03
N ARG A 92 -4.30 9.04 3.30
CA ARG A 92 -5.07 10.24 2.95
C ARG A 92 -4.76 11.34 3.96
N ALA A 93 -3.93 12.29 3.58
CA ALA A 93 -3.59 13.45 4.40
C ALA A 93 -4.62 14.58 4.26
N GLU A 94 -5.84 14.40 4.77
CA GLU A 94 -6.87 15.44 4.67
C GLU A 94 -6.51 16.71 5.47
N TRP A 95 -5.78 16.57 6.57
CA TRP A 95 -5.24 17.70 7.32
C TRP A 95 -4.27 18.53 6.44
N LEU A 96 -3.45 17.87 5.62
CA LEU A 96 -2.52 18.55 4.73
C LEU A 96 -3.27 19.34 3.65
N ASN A 97 -4.37 18.80 3.13
CA ASN A 97 -5.27 19.53 2.23
C ASN A 97 -5.88 20.78 2.89
N LYS A 98 -6.25 20.71 4.18
CA LYS A 98 -6.72 21.89 4.93
C LYS A 98 -5.63 22.93 5.09
N THR A 99 -4.39 22.51 5.37
CA THR A 99 -3.23 23.40 5.43
C THR A 99 -2.96 24.07 4.09
N VAL A 100 -2.92 23.32 2.99
CA VAL A 100 -2.74 23.85 1.63
C VAL A 100 -3.85 24.84 1.29
N LYS A 101 -5.11 24.55 1.64
CA LYS A 101 -6.23 25.47 1.44
C LYS A 101 -6.03 26.79 2.19
N HIS A 102 -5.51 26.74 3.42
CA HIS A 102 -5.21 27.95 4.19
C HIS A 102 -4.03 28.74 3.62
N LEU A 103 -3.02 28.04 3.10
CA LEU A 103 -1.84 28.63 2.47
C LEU A 103 -2.06 29.09 1.03
N TRP A 104 -3.15 28.69 0.39
CA TRP A 104 -3.44 28.92 -1.02
C TRP A 104 -3.25 30.37 -1.51
N PRO A 105 -3.73 31.43 -0.82
CA PRO A 105 -3.50 32.80 -1.29
C PRO A 105 -2.01 33.16 -1.35
N PHE A 106 -1.20 32.67 -0.41
CA PHE A 106 0.25 32.89 -0.40
C PHE A 106 0.94 32.07 -1.49
N ILE A 107 0.46 30.85 -1.74
CA ILE A 107 0.93 30.03 -2.86
C ILE A 107 0.63 30.74 -4.19
N CYS A 108 -0.55 31.33 -4.36
CA CYS A 108 -0.91 32.08 -5.57
C CYS A 108 0.05 33.26 -5.80
N GLN A 109 0.36 34.03 -4.75
CA GLN A 109 1.33 35.13 -4.82
C GLN A 109 2.73 34.63 -5.19
N PHE A 110 3.17 33.52 -4.59
CA PHE A 110 4.45 32.90 -4.92
C PHE A 110 4.50 32.45 -6.39
N ILE A 111 3.43 31.82 -6.88
CA ILE A 111 3.40 31.38 -8.28
C ILE A 111 3.37 32.57 -9.23
N GLU A 112 2.63 33.64 -8.94
CA GLU A 112 2.70 34.86 -9.75
C GLU A 112 4.14 35.39 -9.84
N LYS A 113 4.83 35.47 -8.70
CA LYS A 113 6.24 35.87 -8.65
C LYS A 113 7.13 34.93 -9.46
N LEU A 114 6.95 33.62 -9.33
CA LEU A 114 7.70 32.61 -10.08
C LEU A 114 7.50 32.76 -11.60
N PHE A 115 6.28 33.04 -12.05
CA PHE A 115 5.99 33.27 -13.45
C PHE A 115 6.69 34.52 -13.99
N ARG A 116 6.65 35.63 -13.23
CA ARG A 116 7.24 36.91 -13.65
C ARG A 116 8.77 36.94 -13.56
N GLU A 117 9.34 36.38 -12.51
CA GLU A 117 10.78 36.50 -12.22
C GLU A 117 11.60 35.35 -12.76
N THR A 118 11.03 34.15 -12.92
CA THR A 118 11.76 32.96 -13.35
C THR A 118 11.31 32.47 -14.74
N ILE A 119 10.01 32.26 -14.94
CA ILE A 119 9.51 31.69 -16.20
C ILE A 119 9.58 32.71 -17.35
N GLU A 120 9.12 33.94 -17.14
CA GLU A 120 9.11 34.97 -18.19
C GLU A 120 10.50 35.26 -18.77
N PRO A 121 11.57 35.45 -17.96
CA PRO A 121 12.93 35.58 -18.49
C PRO A 121 13.43 34.32 -19.19
N ALA A 122 13.12 33.13 -18.67
CA ALA A 122 13.51 31.87 -19.30
C ALA A 122 12.87 31.70 -20.69
N VAL A 123 11.59 32.04 -20.84
CA VAL A 123 10.87 31.99 -22.13
C VAL A 123 11.43 33.03 -23.11
N ARG A 124 11.71 34.25 -22.65
CA ARG A 124 12.36 35.28 -23.47
C ARG A 124 13.74 34.86 -23.96
N GLY A 125 14.52 34.19 -23.10
CA GLY A 125 15.87 33.70 -23.42
C GLY A 125 15.89 32.47 -24.32
N ALA A 126 14.80 31.70 -24.40
CA ALA A 126 14.75 30.47 -25.20
C ALA A 126 14.76 30.73 -26.72
N ASN A 127 14.20 31.85 -27.19
CA ASN A 127 14.14 32.17 -28.62
C ASN A 127 14.05 33.68 -28.88
N ASN A 128 14.81 34.19 -29.86
CA ASN A 128 14.78 35.60 -30.30
C ASN A 128 13.39 36.09 -30.75
N HIS A 129 12.52 35.20 -31.25
CA HIS A 129 11.14 35.55 -31.59
C HIS A 129 10.28 35.80 -30.33
N LEU A 130 10.65 35.26 -29.17
CA LEU A 130 9.96 35.41 -27.89
C LEU A 130 10.56 36.49 -26.99
N SER A 131 11.52 37.28 -27.47
CA SER A 131 12.19 38.33 -26.67
C SER A 131 11.24 39.37 -26.07
N THR A 132 10.07 39.57 -26.68
CA THR A 132 9.02 40.52 -26.22
C THR A 132 7.85 39.83 -25.53
N PHE A 133 7.98 38.55 -25.18
CA PHE A 133 6.99 37.78 -24.43
C PHE A 133 6.77 38.38 -23.04
N SER A 134 5.53 38.54 -22.58
CA SER A 134 5.23 38.98 -21.21
C SER A 134 3.92 38.38 -20.71
N PHE A 135 3.84 38.08 -19.41
CA PHE A 135 2.58 37.74 -18.76
C PHE A 135 1.82 39.02 -18.37
N THR A 136 0.63 39.20 -18.93
CA THR A 136 -0.23 40.37 -18.68
C THR A 136 -1.08 40.15 -17.43
N LYS A 137 -1.66 38.95 -17.28
CA LYS A 137 -2.46 38.55 -16.12
C LYS A 137 -2.09 37.12 -15.74
N ILE A 138 -1.94 36.87 -14.44
CA ILE A 138 -1.67 35.54 -13.89
C ILE A 138 -2.63 35.35 -12.73
N ASP A 139 -3.69 34.57 -12.95
CA ASP A 139 -4.61 34.14 -11.91
C ASP A 139 -4.75 32.62 -11.99
N ILE A 140 -4.46 31.92 -10.89
CA ILE A 140 -4.54 30.46 -10.81
C ILE A 140 -5.89 30.01 -10.25
N GLY A 141 -6.72 30.95 -9.82
CA GLY A 141 -8.04 30.71 -9.25
C GLY A 141 -8.00 30.37 -7.77
N HIS A 142 -9.20 30.24 -7.19
CA HIS A 142 -9.38 30.00 -5.75
C HIS A 142 -9.40 28.53 -5.34
N GLN A 143 -9.39 27.61 -6.31
CA GLN A 143 -9.41 26.17 -6.03
C GLN A 143 -8.01 25.69 -5.66
N PRO A 144 -7.77 25.19 -4.43
CA PRO A 144 -6.45 24.74 -4.05
C PRO A 144 -6.07 23.40 -4.66
N LEU A 145 -4.76 23.20 -4.79
CA LEU A 145 -4.12 21.90 -4.95
C LEU A 145 -4.68 20.86 -3.97
N ARG A 146 -4.98 19.65 -4.46
CA ARG A 146 -5.36 18.50 -3.64
C ARG A 146 -4.26 17.45 -3.65
N ILE A 147 -3.96 16.94 -2.47
CA ILE A 147 -3.06 15.82 -2.22
C ILE A 147 -3.95 14.60 -1.96
N ASN A 148 -3.91 13.65 -2.90
CA ASN A 148 -4.72 12.45 -2.87
C ASN A 148 -4.09 11.35 -2.01
N GLY A 149 -2.77 11.40 -1.86
CA GLY A 149 -2.01 10.38 -1.17
C GLY A 149 -0.61 10.84 -0.82
N VAL A 150 -0.12 10.38 0.32
CA VAL A 150 1.25 10.60 0.78
C VAL A 150 1.91 9.24 1.01
N LYS A 151 3.12 9.06 0.47
CA LYS A 151 3.95 7.88 0.70
C LYS A 151 5.33 8.32 1.17
N VAL A 152 5.78 7.81 2.31
CA VAL A 152 7.11 8.06 2.85
C VAL A 152 7.98 6.84 2.57
N TYR A 153 9.18 7.04 2.03
CA TYR A 153 10.15 5.96 1.84
C TYR A 153 11.15 5.98 2.98
N THR A 154 11.05 4.98 3.84
CA THR A 154 11.95 4.77 4.98
C THR A 154 12.83 3.54 4.79
N GLU A 155 12.42 2.59 3.97
CA GLU A 155 13.15 1.35 3.67
C GLU A 155 14.05 1.54 2.43
N ASN A 156 15.29 1.06 2.49
CA ASN A 156 16.31 1.17 1.42
C ASN A 156 16.78 2.59 1.07
N VAL A 157 16.61 3.56 1.97
CA VAL A 157 17.05 4.94 1.80
C VAL A 157 18.17 5.24 2.82
N ASP A 158 19.19 6.01 2.42
CA ASP A 158 20.22 6.50 3.34
C ASP A 158 19.56 7.22 4.54
N LYS A 159 20.02 6.95 5.76
CA LYS A 159 19.48 7.52 7.01
C LYS A 159 19.62 9.04 7.07
N ARG A 160 20.37 9.65 6.16
CA ARG A 160 20.62 11.09 6.05
C ARG A 160 19.59 11.84 5.21
N GLN A 161 18.64 11.15 4.60
CA GLN A 161 17.62 11.76 3.77
C GLN A 161 16.23 11.19 4.06
N ILE A 162 15.20 12.01 3.87
CA ILE A 162 13.80 11.59 3.94
C ILE A 162 13.17 11.87 2.57
N ILE A 163 12.59 10.84 1.96
CA ILE A 163 11.92 10.96 0.66
C ILE A 163 10.42 10.81 0.86
N LEU A 164 9.67 11.82 0.44
CA LEU A 164 8.21 11.82 0.47
C LEU A 164 7.66 11.96 -0.96
N ASP A 165 6.78 11.04 -1.36
CA ASP A 165 6.01 11.15 -2.61
C ASP A 165 4.60 11.63 -2.30
N LEU A 166 4.24 12.77 -2.86
CA LEU A 166 2.94 13.41 -2.76
C LEU A 166 2.20 13.21 -4.09
N GLN A 167 1.07 12.50 -4.06
CA GLN A 167 0.18 12.38 -5.21
C GLN A 167 -0.67 13.63 -5.31
N ILE A 168 -0.36 14.47 -6.29
CA ILE A 168 -0.96 15.78 -6.50
C ILE A 168 -2.00 15.71 -7.61
N SER A 169 -3.15 16.33 -7.37
CA SER A 169 -4.14 16.67 -8.37
C SER A 169 -4.56 18.12 -8.23
N PHE A 170 -4.50 18.86 -9.32
CA PHE A 170 -5.00 20.22 -9.41
C PHE A 170 -5.89 20.31 -10.64
N VAL A 171 -7.14 20.72 -10.42
CA VAL A 171 -8.12 20.98 -11.48
C VAL A 171 -8.78 22.28 -11.11
N GLY A 172 -8.48 23.32 -11.89
CA GLY A 172 -8.94 24.67 -11.59
C GLY A 172 -9.14 25.49 -12.85
N ASN A 173 -10.16 26.35 -12.82
CA ASN A 173 -10.26 27.45 -13.76
C ASN A 173 -9.21 28.49 -13.37
N CYS A 174 -8.41 28.90 -14.34
CA CYS A 174 -7.34 29.87 -14.19
C CYS A 174 -7.43 30.88 -15.33
N GLU A 175 -6.77 32.01 -15.21
CA GLU A 175 -6.69 33.02 -16.25
C GLU A 175 -5.24 33.50 -16.33
N ILE A 176 -4.48 32.87 -17.22
CA ILE A 176 -3.09 33.25 -17.48
C ILE A 176 -3.02 33.81 -18.90
N ASP A 177 -2.92 35.12 -19.00
CA ASP A 177 -2.86 35.84 -20.26
C ASP A 177 -1.43 36.22 -20.60
N LEU A 178 -1.01 35.85 -21.80
CA LEU A 178 0.32 36.11 -22.34
C LEU A 178 0.24 36.94 -23.61
N GLU A 179 1.22 37.82 -23.79
CA GLU A 179 1.32 38.72 -24.93
C GLU A 179 2.74 38.70 -25.50
N ILE A 180 2.85 38.66 -26.82
CA ILE A 180 4.11 38.85 -27.54
C ILE A 180 3.99 40.15 -28.35
N LYS A 181 4.56 41.23 -27.81
CA LYS A 181 4.37 42.60 -28.37
C LYS A 181 4.84 42.71 -29.82
N ARG A 182 5.91 42.01 -30.20
CA ARG A 182 6.47 42.05 -31.57
C ARG A 182 5.49 41.60 -32.65
N TYR A 183 4.57 40.68 -32.34
CA TYR A 183 3.61 40.13 -33.31
C TYR A 183 2.16 40.47 -32.98
N PHE A 184 1.93 41.31 -31.97
CA PHE A 184 0.59 41.60 -31.42
C PHE A 184 -0.23 40.34 -31.12
N CYS A 185 0.46 39.25 -30.75
CA CYS A 185 -0.17 37.97 -30.45
C CYS A 185 -0.55 37.94 -28.97
N ARG A 186 -1.82 37.65 -28.69
CA ARG A 186 -2.36 37.43 -27.35
C ARG A 186 -2.91 36.04 -27.26
N ALA A 187 -2.54 35.31 -26.22
CA ALA A 187 -3.12 34.02 -25.89
C ALA A 187 -3.42 33.96 -24.40
N GLY A 188 -4.30 33.05 -24.01
CA GLY A 188 -4.70 32.88 -22.62
C GLY A 188 -4.96 31.42 -22.29
N VAL A 189 -4.63 31.04 -21.06
CA VAL A 189 -4.95 29.71 -20.51
C VAL A 189 -6.12 29.86 -19.53
N LYS A 190 -7.24 29.21 -19.85
CA LYS A 190 -8.51 29.31 -19.10
C LYS A 190 -8.72 28.22 -18.04
N SER A 191 -8.01 27.11 -18.17
CA SER A 191 -8.13 25.97 -17.27
C SER A 191 -6.84 25.17 -17.28
N ILE A 192 -6.40 24.74 -16.10
CA ILE A 192 -5.23 23.89 -15.94
C ILE A 192 -5.64 22.63 -15.19
N GLN A 193 -5.15 21.51 -15.67
CA GLN A 193 -5.27 20.21 -15.02
C GLN A 193 -3.86 19.63 -14.87
N ILE A 194 -3.45 19.36 -13.63
CA ILE A 194 -2.16 18.78 -13.31
C ILE A 194 -2.41 17.55 -12.46
N HIS A 195 -1.90 16.41 -12.90
CA HIS A 195 -1.96 15.17 -12.15
C HIS A 195 -0.58 14.53 -12.17
N GLY A 196 0.00 14.30 -11.00
CA GLY A 196 1.33 13.73 -10.94
C GLY A 196 1.80 13.42 -9.55
N THR A 197 2.92 12.72 -9.46
CA THR A 197 3.58 12.44 -8.19
C THR A 197 4.75 13.41 -8.02
N MET A 198 4.64 14.29 -7.03
CA MET A 198 5.69 15.22 -6.63
C MET A 198 6.53 14.58 -5.53
N ARG A 199 7.82 14.46 -5.75
CA ARG A 199 8.79 13.97 -4.77
C ARG A 199 9.40 15.15 -4.03
N VAL A 200 9.42 15.03 -2.72
CA VAL A 200 10.05 15.96 -1.79
C VAL A 200 11.17 15.21 -1.08
N ILE A 201 12.39 15.72 -1.20
CA ILE A 201 13.58 15.15 -0.55
C ILE A 201 14.10 16.15 0.48
N LEU A 202 14.24 15.68 1.71
CA LEU A 202 14.84 16.40 2.83
C LEU A 202 16.26 15.88 3.02
N GLU A 203 17.26 16.66 2.63
CA GLU A 203 18.67 16.28 2.69
C GLU A 203 19.56 17.52 2.82
N PRO A 204 20.64 17.51 3.62
CA PRO A 204 20.98 16.49 4.61
C PRO A 204 20.16 16.66 5.91
N LEU A 205 19.90 15.54 6.59
CA LEU A 205 19.46 15.59 7.98
C LEU A 205 20.63 15.99 8.89
N ILE A 206 20.44 17.04 9.67
CA ILE A 206 21.45 17.63 10.56
C ILE A 206 21.06 17.40 12.03
N GLY A 207 22.06 17.29 12.91
CA GLY A 207 21.86 17.07 14.34
C GLY A 207 21.51 18.33 15.14
N ASP A 208 21.24 19.45 14.47
CA ASP A 208 20.87 20.73 15.07
C ASP A 208 19.59 21.27 14.43
N MET A 209 18.83 22.08 15.15
CA MET A 209 17.55 22.65 14.69
C MET A 209 17.81 23.53 13.44
N PRO A 210 17.06 23.39 12.32
CA PRO A 210 15.74 22.76 12.16
C PRO A 210 15.74 21.27 11.74
N LEU A 211 16.84 20.53 11.96
CA LEU A 211 17.04 19.11 11.62
C LEU A 211 17.13 18.80 10.12
N ILE A 212 16.76 19.74 9.25
CA ILE A 212 16.74 19.61 7.80
C ILE A 212 17.62 20.73 7.19
N GLY A 213 18.63 20.35 6.42
CA GLY A 213 19.52 21.31 5.75
C GLY A 213 18.92 21.94 4.50
N ALA A 214 18.33 21.14 3.61
CA ALA A 214 17.67 21.63 2.41
C ALA A 214 16.43 20.81 2.02
N LEU A 215 15.59 21.43 1.19
CA LEU A 215 14.35 20.89 0.65
C LEU A 215 14.45 20.88 -0.88
N SER A 216 14.37 19.70 -1.48
CA SER A 216 14.32 19.54 -2.94
C SER A 216 12.93 19.06 -3.36
N ILE A 217 12.30 19.76 -4.30
CA ILE A 217 10.94 19.48 -4.78
C ILE A 217 10.98 19.30 -6.30
N PHE A 218 10.50 18.16 -6.81
CA PHE A 218 10.42 17.90 -8.24
C PHE A 218 9.35 16.84 -8.57
N PHE A 219 8.93 16.75 -9.83
CA PHE A 219 8.02 15.70 -10.29
C PHE A 219 8.80 14.44 -10.71
N LEU A 220 8.31 13.27 -10.29
CA LEU A 220 8.97 11.98 -10.61
C LEU A 220 8.84 11.58 -12.08
N ARG A 221 7.70 11.90 -12.67
CA ARG A 221 7.38 11.67 -14.07
C ARG A 221 6.83 12.96 -14.64
N LYS A 222 6.85 13.09 -15.96
CA LYS A 222 6.19 14.22 -16.64
C LYS A 222 4.71 14.25 -16.21
N PRO A 223 4.29 15.29 -15.47
CA PRO A 223 2.91 15.44 -15.01
C PRO A 223 2.00 15.94 -16.13
#